data_AF-A0A5N3ZZT0-F1
#
_entry.id   AF-A0A5N3ZZT0-F1
#
_cell.length_a   1.000
_cell.length_b   1.000
_cell.length_c   1.000
_cell.angle_alpha   90.00
_cell.angle_beta   90.00
_cell.angle_gamma   90.00
#
_symmetry.space_group_name_H-M   'P 1'
#
loop_
_entity.id
_entity.type
_entity.pdbx_description
1 polymer ?
#
loop_
_entity_poly.entity_id
_entity_poly.type
_entity_poly.pdbx_seq_one_letter_code
_entity_poly.pdbx_strand_id
1 'polypeptide(L)'
;MEEQHESITCTPPELREIANSATENLLPQKSRLKYEKEFLKFDQWCKENKAQHISENVLLPNFETQSRLKKPSSLWLMYSMLRSYLKEVG
;
A
#
# COMPACT_ATOMS: atom_id res chain seq x y z
N MET A 1 5.96 -11.77 19.73
CA MET A 1 6.50 -10.69 18.89
C MET A 1 7.44 -11.36 17.90
N GLU A 2 6.92 -12.15 16.97
CA GLU A 2 7.73 -12.99 16.08
C GLU A 2 6.92 -13.25 14.81
N GLU A 3 7.15 -12.48 13.75
CA GLU A 3 6.55 -12.76 12.43
C GLU A 3 7.42 -12.21 11.28
N GLN A 4 8.75 -12.19 11.43
CA GLN A 4 9.68 -11.61 10.46
C GLN A 4 10.84 -12.54 10.03
N HIS A 5 10.83 -13.86 10.32
CA HIS A 5 11.99 -14.73 10.05
C HIS A 5 11.73 -16.02 9.27
N GLU A 6 10.57 -16.23 8.64
CA GLU A 6 10.30 -17.55 7.99
C GLU A 6 10.45 -17.62 6.46
N SER A 7 10.80 -16.54 5.76
CA SER A 7 10.69 -16.54 4.28
C SER A 7 12.00 -16.37 3.47
N ILE A 8 13.19 -16.63 4.05
CA ILE A 8 14.46 -16.25 3.37
C ILE A 8 15.40 -17.44 3.07
N THR A 9 15.15 -18.65 3.61
CA THR A 9 16.10 -19.77 3.46
C THR A 9 16.12 -20.39 2.06
N CYS A 10 15.11 -20.13 1.22
CA CYS A 10 15.00 -20.67 -0.13
C CYS A 10 15.41 -19.69 -1.24
N THR A 11 15.87 -18.48 -0.91
CA THR A 11 16.31 -17.49 -1.90
C THR A 11 17.84 -17.52 -2.00
N PRO A 12 18.41 -17.79 -3.19
CA PRO A 12 19.84 -17.69 -3.43
C PRO A 12 20.43 -16.35 -2.93
N PRO A 13 21.65 -16.34 -2.36
CA PRO A 13 22.24 -15.14 -1.76
C PRO A 13 22.26 -13.93 -2.71
N GLU A 14 22.54 -14.15 -3.99
CA GLU A 14 22.55 -13.12 -5.04
C GLU A 14 21.18 -12.47 -5.25
N LEU A 15 20.11 -13.26 -5.21
CA LEU A 15 18.74 -12.75 -5.33
C LEU A 15 18.27 -12.04 -4.05
N ARG A 16 18.86 -12.39 -2.90
CA ARG A 16 18.54 -11.75 -1.62
C ARG A 16 19.00 -10.30 -1.57
N GLU A 17 20.18 -10.00 -2.07
CA GLU A 17 20.67 -8.61 -2.15
C GLU A 17 19.82 -7.77 -3.10
N ILE A 18 19.42 -8.34 -4.24
CA ILE A 18 18.52 -7.69 -5.21
C ILE A 18 17.14 -7.44 -4.58
N ALA A 19 16.59 -8.41 -3.86
CA ALA A 19 15.31 -8.27 -3.16
C ALA A 19 15.38 -7.18 -2.09
N ASN A 20 16.45 -7.17 -1.28
CA ASN A 20 16.65 -6.14 -0.25
C ASN A 20 16.73 -4.73 -0.88
N SER A 21 17.54 -4.56 -1.92
CA SER A 21 17.68 -3.27 -2.62
C SER A 21 16.37 -2.80 -3.29
N ALA A 22 15.59 -3.74 -3.84
CA ALA A 22 14.26 -3.44 -4.40
C ALA A 22 13.26 -3.02 -3.31
N THR A 23 13.39 -3.57 -2.09
CA THR A 23 12.54 -3.22 -0.95
C THR A 23 12.86 -1.81 -0.43
N GLU A 24 14.13 -1.40 -0.45
CA GLU A 24 14.58 -0.05 -0.07
C GLU A 24 14.07 1.05 -1.02
N ASN A 25 13.70 0.70 -2.26
CA ASN A 25 13.21 1.63 -3.29
C ASN A 25 11.77 1.30 -3.74
N LEU A 26 10.95 0.76 -2.84
CA LEU A 26 9.60 0.28 -3.14
C LEU A 26 8.70 1.38 -3.75
N LEU A 27 8.89 2.64 -3.37
CA LEU A 27 8.35 3.78 -4.09
C LEU A 27 9.47 4.50 -4.85
N PRO A 28 9.51 4.38 -6.18
CA PRO A 28 10.35 5.25 -6.99
C PRO A 28 9.99 6.70 -6.65
N GLN A 29 10.98 7.53 -6.26
CA GLN A 29 10.76 8.94 -5.91
C GLN A 29 9.92 9.70 -6.95
N LYS A 30 10.10 9.36 -8.25
CA LYS A 30 9.31 9.92 -9.37
C LYS A 30 7.81 9.68 -9.26
N SER A 31 7.41 8.58 -8.62
CA SER A 31 6.01 8.16 -8.48
C SER A 31 5.41 8.50 -7.12
N ARG A 32 6.21 8.90 -6.12
CA ARG A 32 5.74 9.23 -4.76
C ARG A 32 4.57 10.22 -4.77
N LEU A 33 4.65 11.27 -5.57
CA LEU A 33 3.58 12.27 -5.72
C LEU A 33 2.24 11.65 -6.19
N LYS A 34 2.28 10.59 -7.00
CA LYS A 34 1.08 9.89 -7.44
C LYS A 34 0.44 9.10 -6.30
N TYR A 35 1.28 8.48 -5.45
CA TYR A 35 0.85 7.68 -4.30
C TYR A 35 0.30 8.59 -3.20
N GLU A 36 0.98 9.69 -2.92
CA GLU A 36 0.51 10.74 -2.04
C GLU A 36 -0.85 11.31 -2.50
N LYS A 37 -1.01 11.62 -3.79
CA LYS A 37 -2.30 12.07 -4.33
C LYS A 37 -3.42 11.04 -4.14
N GLU A 38 -3.13 9.76 -4.27
CA GLU A 38 -4.13 8.72 -4.04
C GLU A 38 -4.46 8.57 -2.55
N PHE A 39 -3.44 8.68 -1.69
CA PHE A 39 -3.60 8.73 -0.24
C PHE A 39 -4.45 9.93 0.20
N LEU A 40 -4.23 11.12 -0.34
CA LEU A 40 -5.01 12.32 0.00
C LEU A 40 -6.50 12.16 -0.34
N LYS A 41 -6.84 11.45 -1.42
CA LYS A 41 -8.25 11.13 -1.73
C LYS A 41 -8.85 10.18 -0.70
N PHE A 42 -8.08 9.17 -0.28
CA PHE A 42 -8.49 8.23 0.75
C PHE A 42 -8.63 8.93 2.12
N ASP A 43 -7.69 9.81 2.48
CA ASP A 43 -7.73 10.61 3.71
C ASP A 43 -8.95 11.54 3.74
N GLN A 44 -9.25 12.20 2.62
CA GLN A 44 -10.46 13.00 2.48
C GLN A 44 -11.73 12.16 2.68
N TRP A 45 -11.79 10.97 2.06
CA TRP A 45 -12.91 10.05 2.29
C TRP A 45 -13.00 9.60 3.76
N CYS A 46 -11.88 9.36 4.43
CA CYS A 46 -11.85 9.02 5.86
C CYS A 46 -12.44 10.15 6.71
N LYS A 47 -12.07 11.40 6.43
CA LYS A 47 -12.61 12.59 7.10
C LYS A 47 -14.12 12.71 6.92
N GLU A 48 -14.61 12.53 5.69
CA GLU A 48 -16.04 12.55 5.37
C GLU A 48 -16.81 11.46 6.11
N ASN A 49 -16.20 10.29 6.30
CA ASN A 49 -16.80 9.13 6.99
C ASN A 49 -16.46 9.06 8.48
N LYS A 50 -15.84 10.10 9.04
CA LYS A 50 -15.43 10.19 10.46
C LYS A 50 -14.56 9.01 10.93
N ALA A 51 -13.79 8.42 10.02
CA ALA A 51 -12.83 7.39 10.35
C ALA A 51 -11.65 8.03 11.10
N GLN A 52 -11.49 7.68 12.38
CA GLN A 52 -10.45 8.25 13.26
C GLN A 52 -9.07 7.62 13.05
N HIS A 53 -9.03 6.37 12.59
CA HIS A 53 -7.81 5.61 12.38
C HIS A 53 -7.83 4.87 11.05
N ILE A 54 -6.70 4.86 10.36
CA ILE A 54 -6.52 4.06 9.16
C ILE A 54 -6.33 2.61 9.60
N SER A 55 -7.24 1.73 9.18
CA SER A 55 -7.16 0.30 9.39
C SER A 55 -7.73 -0.43 8.19
N GLU A 56 -7.51 -1.74 8.09
CA GLU A 56 -8.10 -2.56 7.04
C GLU A 56 -9.64 -2.47 7.04
N ASN A 57 -10.25 -2.35 8.22
CA ASN A 57 -11.69 -2.15 8.39
C ASN A 57 -12.21 -0.79 7.86
N VAL A 58 -11.33 0.18 7.65
CA VAL A 58 -11.65 1.47 7.01
C VAL A 58 -11.35 1.43 5.51
N LEU A 59 -10.33 0.69 5.10
CA LEU A 59 -10.02 0.45 3.68
C LEU A 59 -11.15 -0.30 2.99
N LEU A 60 -11.61 -1.43 3.54
CA LEU A 60 -12.64 -2.28 2.91
C LEU A 60 -13.89 -1.50 2.46
N PRO A 61 -14.57 -0.69 3.30
CA PRO A 61 -15.75 0.08 2.88
C PRO A 61 -15.44 1.17 1.85
N ASN A 62 -14.25 1.78 1.88
CA ASN A 62 -13.80 2.69 0.83
C ASN A 62 -13.70 1.96 -0.51
N PHE A 63 -13.01 0.82 -0.53
CA PHE A 63 -12.79 0.01 -1.73
C PHE A 63 -14.10 -0.56 -2.27
N GLU A 64 -15.02 -0.96 -1.41
CA GLU A 64 -16.37 -1.39 -1.80
C GLU A 64 -17.17 -0.24 -2.44
N THR A 65 -16.98 1.00 -1.99
CA THR A 65 -17.59 2.16 -2.63
C THR A 65 -16.97 2.44 -4.01
N GLN A 66 -15.65 2.30 -4.12
CA GLN A 66 -14.93 2.47 -5.37
C GLN A 66 -15.16 1.31 -6.36
N SER A 67 -15.48 0.11 -5.88
CA SER A 67 -15.69 -1.11 -6.70
C SER A 67 -16.85 -0.96 -7.66
N ARG A 68 -17.88 -0.22 -7.23
CA ARG A 68 -19.06 0.11 -8.03
C ARG A 68 -18.78 1.12 -9.14
N LEU A 69 -17.69 1.89 -9.03
CA LEU A 69 -17.35 3.00 -9.94
C LEU A 69 -16.15 2.68 -10.84
N LYS A 70 -15.27 1.77 -10.43
CA LYS A 70 -13.99 1.51 -11.11
C LYS A 70 -13.84 0.05 -11.51
N LYS A 71 -13.03 -0.18 -12.54
CA LYS A 71 -12.65 -1.54 -12.95
C LYS A 71 -11.77 -2.19 -11.87
N PRO A 72 -11.85 -3.53 -11.69
CA PRO A 72 -11.05 -4.26 -10.70
C PRO A 72 -9.54 -3.99 -10.77
N SER A 73 -8.96 -3.86 -11.97
CA SER A 73 -7.54 -3.56 -12.13
C SER A 73 -7.14 -2.19 -11.57
N SER A 74 -8.00 -1.18 -11.74
CA SER A 74 -7.79 0.15 -11.17
C SER A 74 -7.89 0.15 -9.65
N LEU A 75 -8.79 -0.66 -9.09
CA LEU A 75 -8.90 -0.85 -7.64
C LEU A 75 -7.66 -1.52 -7.07
N TRP A 76 -7.20 -2.61 -7.69
CA TRP A 76 -5.97 -3.28 -7.29
C TRP A 76 -4.75 -2.36 -7.32
N LEU A 77 -4.68 -1.47 -8.32
CA LEU A 77 -3.65 -0.44 -8.38
C LEU A 77 -3.77 0.53 -7.20
N MET A 78 -4.95 1.09 -6.94
CA MET A 78 -5.15 1.99 -5.79
C MET A 78 -4.82 1.32 -4.46
N TYR A 79 -5.22 0.06 -4.27
CA TYR A 79 -4.89 -0.72 -3.08
C TYR A 79 -3.39 -0.89 -2.91
N SER A 80 -2.70 -1.32 -3.98
CA SER A 80 -1.25 -1.48 -3.98
C SER A 80 -0.54 -0.17 -3.68
N MET A 81 -1.06 0.95 -4.21
CA MET A 81 -0.51 2.28 -3.96
C MET A 81 -0.67 2.70 -2.50
N LEU A 82 -1.88 2.61 -1.95
CA LEU A 82 -2.13 2.97 -0.55
C LEU A 82 -1.33 2.09 0.40
N ARG A 83 -1.28 0.77 0.16
CA ARG A 83 -0.52 -0.16 1.00
C ARG A 83 0.98 0.12 0.98
N SER A 84 1.53 0.46 -0.19
CA SER A 84 2.95 0.80 -0.31
C SER A 84 3.27 2.14 0.36
N TYR A 85 2.39 3.13 0.20
CA TYR A 85 2.55 4.45 0.84
C TYR A 85 2.46 4.37 2.36
N LEU A 86 1.49 3.63 2.89
CA LEU A 86 1.31 3.42 4.33
C LEU A 86 2.50 2.67 4.97
N LYS A 87 3.13 1.75 4.24
CA LYS A 87 4.34 1.04 4.71
C LYS A 87 5.60 1.92 4.73
N GLU A 88 5.64 2.99 3.94
CA GLU A 88 6.79 3.91 3.90
C GLU A 88 6.64 5.05 4.91
N VAL A 89 5.42 5.50 5.17
CA VAL A 89 5.13 6.69 6.01
C VAL A 89 4.74 6.33 7.45
N GLY A 90 4.26 5.11 7.70
CA GLY A 90 3.90 4.61 9.04
C GLY A 90 5.01 3.77 9.66
#